data_AF-A0A6C7C3A1-F1
#
_entry.id   AF-A0A6C7C3A1-F1
#
_cell.length_a   1.000
_cell.length_b   1.000
_cell.length_c   1.000
_cell.angle_alpha   90.00
_cell.angle_beta   90.00
_cell.angle_gamma   90.00
#
_symmetry.space_group_name_H-M   'P 1'
#
loop_
_entity.id
_entity.type
_entity.pdbx_description
1 polymer ?
#
loop_
_entity_poly.entity_id
_entity_poly.type
_entity_poly.pdbx_seq_one_letter_code
_entity_poly.pdbx_strand_id
1 'polypeptide(L)'
;MFMPKYKFIIYSLFLTVVPASVSADSSTTAMSAATVGMLSSPTLPSVGHRPEKNLEEYQLTKDGYYYFDDLSYNPIPGLTMKRSIRRRAGDPDNNYQATETFTTVCTYYQVNKDGSQHVLKHEKPCEHKFNIKKEHVGSKIKIEIYNETDISSASGYTPVPLLSEFHYVETKTISNTPSQDLTVINVDNAVLSVGESATITILVKDIDGNPINDAKVSASTIGFENGKGKWSRGPVKKGVAPGEYTHTITYLGNYSERIDVKYDYHGYDFIKGISIRGRL
;
A
#
# COMPACT_ATOMS: atom_id res chain seq x y z
N MET A 1 21.46 31.08 -28.17
CA MET A 1 22.43 31.35 -27.08
C MET A 1 22.42 30.14 -26.16
N PHE A 2 23.60 29.55 -25.89
CA PHE A 2 23.86 28.41 -25.00
C PHE A 2 23.09 27.07 -25.19
N MET A 3 23.74 26.14 -25.90
CA MET A 3 23.74 24.70 -25.56
C MET A 3 25.18 24.32 -25.14
N PRO A 4 25.39 23.56 -24.05
CA PRO A 4 26.64 22.83 -23.78
C PRO A 4 26.43 21.32 -24.03
N LYS A 5 27.09 20.73 -25.04
CA LYS A 5 28.44 20.11 -24.98
C LYS A 5 28.45 18.67 -24.40
N TYR A 6 28.16 17.69 -25.26
CA TYR A 6 28.65 16.32 -25.10
C TYR A 6 30.08 16.23 -25.66
N LYS A 7 31.01 15.63 -24.90
CA LYS A 7 32.36 15.30 -25.38
C LYS A 7 32.43 13.82 -25.74
N PHE A 8 32.44 13.52 -27.04
CA PHE A 8 32.93 12.23 -27.53
C PHE A 8 34.46 12.24 -27.52
N ILE A 9 35.06 11.17 -27.01
CA ILE A 9 36.50 10.90 -27.16
C ILE A 9 36.63 9.67 -28.07
N ILE A 10 37.24 9.89 -29.24
CA ILE A 10 37.57 8.83 -30.19
C ILE A 10 39.03 8.45 -29.96
N TYR A 11 39.29 7.17 -29.69
CA TYR A 11 40.62 6.58 -29.76
C TYR A 11 40.65 5.53 -30.87
N SER A 12 41.30 5.88 -31.98
CA SER A 12 41.74 4.94 -33.00
C SER A 12 43.15 4.45 -32.63
N LEU A 13 43.39 3.14 -32.64
CA LEU A 13 44.76 2.60 -32.65
C LEU A 13 44.88 1.52 -33.74
N PHE A 14 46.05 1.50 -34.39
CA PHE A 14 46.26 0.82 -35.67
C PHE A 14 46.38 -0.70 -35.57
N LEU A 15 45.97 -1.38 -36.64
CA LEU A 15 46.29 -2.78 -36.93
C LEU A 15 47.76 -2.94 -37.31
N THR A 16 48.41 -3.97 -36.75
CA THR A 16 49.55 -4.66 -37.39
C THR A 16 49.45 -6.16 -37.13
N VAL A 17 49.40 -6.95 -38.22
CA VAL A 17 49.42 -8.43 -38.19
C VAL A 17 50.80 -8.90 -38.61
N VAL A 18 51.46 -9.74 -37.81
CA VAL A 18 52.50 -10.68 -38.25
C VAL A 18 52.40 -11.95 -37.41
N PRO A 19 52.39 -13.16 -38.00
CA PRO A 19 52.37 -14.42 -37.26
C PRO A 19 53.78 -14.94 -36.95
N ALA A 20 53.92 -15.69 -35.85
CA ALA A 20 55.09 -16.54 -35.60
C ALA A 20 54.66 -17.85 -34.92
N SER A 21 54.90 -18.98 -35.59
CA SER A 21 55.16 -20.29 -34.97
C SER A 21 56.47 -20.21 -34.16
N VAL A 22 56.86 -21.11 -33.25
CA VAL A 22 56.94 -22.59 -33.18
C VAL A 22 56.89 -22.91 -31.65
N SER A 23 56.57 -24.09 -31.09
CA SER A 23 57.00 -25.44 -31.43
C SER A 23 56.13 -26.50 -30.75
N ALA A 24 56.01 -27.66 -31.41
CA ALA A 24 55.57 -28.89 -30.78
C ALA A 24 56.77 -29.83 -30.68
N ASP A 25 57.01 -30.40 -29.50
CA ASP A 25 57.85 -31.58 -29.35
C ASP A 25 57.03 -32.71 -28.75
N SER A 26 57.05 -33.86 -29.42
CA SER A 26 56.26 -35.04 -29.06
C SER A 26 57.16 -36.09 -28.42
N SER A 27 56.80 -36.58 -27.24
CA SER A 27 57.34 -37.84 -26.70
C SER A 27 56.22 -38.88 -26.59
N THR A 28 56.28 -39.87 -27.48
CA THR A 28 55.26 -40.91 -27.65
C THR A 28 55.58 -42.19 -26.89
N THR A 29 54.60 -42.72 -26.15
CA THR A 29 54.31 -44.16 -25.93
C THR A 29 52.90 -44.27 -25.33
N ALA A 30 51.90 -44.81 -26.05
CA ALA A 30 51.38 -46.19 -25.91
C ALA A 30 51.00 -46.55 -24.45
N MET A 31 49.79 -46.98 -24.06
CA MET A 31 48.58 -47.58 -24.70
C MET A 31 47.40 -47.52 -23.67
N SER A 32 46.10 -47.71 -23.92
CA SER A 32 45.23 -47.82 -25.12
C SER A 32 43.74 -47.78 -24.67
N ALA A 33 42.77 -47.68 -25.62
CA ALA A 33 41.30 -47.80 -25.44
C ALA A 33 40.58 -46.72 -24.56
N ALA A 34 39.34 -46.29 -24.81
CA ALA A 34 38.47 -46.39 -26.00
C ALA A 34 37.33 -45.33 -25.95
N THR A 35 36.80 -44.97 -27.12
CA THR A 35 35.42 -44.49 -27.38
C THR A 35 34.90 -43.19 -26.72
N VAL A 36 34.82 -42.15 -27.56
CA VAL A 36 33.73 -41.14 -27.65
C VAL A 36 33.11 -40.64 -26.33
N GLY A 37 33.70 -39.58 -25.78
CA GLY A 37 32.99 -38.61 -24.93
C GLY A 37 32.88 -37.29 -25.68
N MET A 38 31.66 -36.79 -25.91
CA MET A 38 31.47 -35.47 -26.52
C MET A 38 32.08 -34.41 -25.61
N LEU A 39 33.00 -33.59 -26.13
CA LEU A 39 33.42 -32.37 -25.46
C LEU A 39 32.23 -31.42 -25.43
N SER A 40 31.47 -31.46 -24.32
CA SER A 40 30.43 -30.49 -24.04
C SER A 40 31.04 -29.10 -24.10
N SER A 41 30.45 -28.21 -24.91
CA SER A 41 30.75 -26.78 -24.89
C SER A 41 30.80 -26.29 -23.44
N PRO A 42 31.72 -25.37 -23.07
CA PRO A 42 31.70 -24.78 -21.74
C PRO A 42 30.33 -24.17 -21.53
N THR A 43 29.53 -24.76 -20.64
CA THR A 43 28.28 -24.17 -20.19
C THR A 43 28.63 -22.81 -19.61
N LEU A 44 28.06 -21.76 -20.20
CA LEU A 44 28.11 -20.43 -19.59
C LEU A 44 27.68 -20.59 -18.12
N PRO A 45 28.37 -19.91 -17.17
CA PRO A 45 28.00 -20.01 -15.77
C PRO A 45 26.51 -19.66 -15.64
N SER A 46 25.77 -20.47 -14.89
CA SER A 46 24.35 -20.22 -14.70
C SER A 46 24.18 -18.85 -14.04
N VAL A 47 23.21 -18.07 -14.49
CA VAL A 47 22.85 -16.79 -13.88
C VAL A 47 21.85 -17.11 -12.76
N GLY A 48 22.03 -16.52 -11.58
CA GLY A 48 21.13 -16.74 -10.44
C GLY A 48 19.76 -16.12 -10.72
N HIS A 49 18.72 -16.54 -10.01
CA HIS A 49 17.39 -15.98 -10.19
C HIS A 49 17.25 -14.65 -9.47
N ARG A 50 16.34 -13.81 -9.95
CA ARG A 50 15.91 -12.62 -9.21
C ARG A 50 14.93 -13.05 -8.12
N PRO A 51 15.05 -12.56 -6.88
CA PRO A 51 14.00 -12.78 -5.89
C PRO A 51 12.63 -12.27 -6.37
N GLU A 52 11.59 -13.06 -6.15
CA GLU A 52 10.20 -12.73 -6.53
C GLU A 52 9.80 -11.33 -6.04
N LYS A 53 8.99 -10.61 -6.82
CA LYS A 53 8.41 -9.33 -6.40
C LYS A 53 7.35 -9.55 -5.32
N ASN A 54 7.52 -8.86 -4.19
CA ASN A 54 6.48 -8.78 -3.15
C ASN A 54 5.32 -7.91 -3.63
N LEU A 55 4.09 -8.41 -3.53
CA LEU A 55 2.86 -7.62 -3.72
C LEU A 55 2.06 -7.69 -2.42
N GLU A 56 2.40 -6.79 -1.49
CA GLU A 56 1.82 -6.78 -0.15
C GLU A 56 0.78 -5.68 0.02
N GLU A 57 -0.31 -6.05 0.70
CA GLU A 57 -1.39 -5.15 1.10
C GLU A 57 -1.32 -4.95 2.61
N TYR A 58 -1.54 -3.72 3.08
CA TYR A 58 -1.49 -3.35 4.50
C TYR A 58 -2.84 -2.82 4.96
N GLN A 59 -3.19 -3.19 6.19
CA GLN A 59 -4.40 -2.78 6.89
C GLN A 59 -4.05 -1.95 8.12
N LEU A 60 -5.03 -1.22 8.63
CA LEU A 60 -4.92 -0.54 9.93
C LEU A 60 -5.57 -1.39 11.02
N THR A 61 -4.91 -1.44 12.17
CA THR A 61 -5.34 -2.19 13.36
C THR A 61 -5.28 -1.29 14.60
N LYS A 62 -6.16 -1.51 15.56
CA LYS A 62 -6.22 -0.81 16.86
C LYS A 62 -6.17 -1.86 17.96
N ASP A 63 -5.21 -1.75 18.87
CA ASP A 63 -4.98 -2.73 19.95
C ASP A 63 -4.86 -4.18 19.47
N GLY A 64 -4.28 -4.37 18.27
CA GLY A 64 -4.15 -5.67 17.61
C GLY A 64 -5.41 -6.18 16.89
N TYR A 65 -6.57 -5.60 17.17
CA TYR A 65 -7.82 -5.85 16.46
C TYR A 65 -7.87 -5.12 15.12
N TYR A 66 -8.58 -5.72 14.17
CA TYR A 66 -8.82 -5.14 12.86
C TYR A 66 -9.59 -3.81 12.96
N TYR A 67 -9.22 -2.82 12.14
CA TYR A 67 -9.86 -1.49 12.13
C TYR A 67 -10.41 -1.14 10.73
N PHE A 68 -9.55 -1.10 9.70
CA PHE A 68 -9.91 -0.85 8.30
C PHE A 68 -9.20 -1.86 7.36
N ASP A 69 -9.88 -2.30 6.29
CA ASP A 69 -9.34 -3.23 5.27
C ASP A 69 -8.16 -2.64 4.50
N ASP A 70 -8.20 -1.33 4.25
CA ASP A 70 -7.25 -0.64 3.40
C ASP A 70 -6.71 0.63 4.07
N LEU A 71 -5.71 1.22 3.40
CA LEU A 71 -5.13 2.50 3.78
C LEU A 71 -5.87 3.69 3.14
N SER A 72 -7.12 3.52 2.68
CA SER A 72 -7.88 4.58 1.97
C SER A 72 -8.43 5.65 2.90
N TYR A 73 -8.41 5.40 4.22
CA TYR A 73 -8.84 6.34 5.26
C TYR A 73 -7.65 6.96 5.98
N ASN A 74 -7.83 8.16 6.54
CA ASN A 74 -6.83 8.83 7.36
C ASN A 74 -6.51 7.96 8.60
N PRO A 75 -5.24 7.54 8.78
CA PRO A 75 -4.83 6.93 10.03
C PRO A 75 -4.82 7.98 11.16
N ILE A 76 -4.92 7.51 12.39
CA ILE A 76 -4.87 8.34 13.60
C ILE A 76 -3.83 7.77 14.59
N PRO A 77 -3.28 8.58 15.52
CA PRO A 77 -2.39 8.09 16.57
C PRO A 77 -2.99 6.92 17.36
N GLY A 78 -2.15 5.92 17.66
CA GLY A 78 -2.55 4.68 18.32
C GLY A 78 -2.86 3.53 17.37
N LEU A 79 -3.09 3.78 16.08
CA LEU A 79 -3.23 2.72 15.09
C LEU A 79 -1.88 2.07 14.75
N THR A 80 -1.92 0.80 14.36
CA THR A 80 -0.78 0.05 13.84
C THR A 80 -1.06 -0.37 12.40
N MET A 81 -0.19 0.05 11.48
CA MET A 81 -0.13 -0.53 10.13
C MET A 81 0.42 -1.95 10.24
N LYS A 82 -0.24 -2.91 9.60
CA LYS A 82 0.15 -4.32 9.60
C LYS A 82 -0.10 -4.92 8.22
N ARG A 83 0.79 -5.80 7.74
CA ARG A 83 0.51 -6.60 6.52
C ARG A 83 -0.79 -7.40 6.70
N SER A 84 -1.68 -7.28 5.72
CA SER A 84 -2.92 -8.02 5.61
C SER A 84 -2.75 -9.24 4.70
N ILE A 85 -2.42 -9.00 3.43
CA ILE A 85 -2.29 -10.03 2.40
C ILE A 85 -0.87 -10.01 1.85
N ARG A 86 -0.26 -11.20 1.73
CA ARG A 86 0.95 -11.41 0.94
C ARG A 86 0.57 -12.05 -0.39
N ARG A 87 0.59 -11.28 -1.47
CA ARG A 87 0.64 -11.82 -2.84
C ARG A 87 2.09 -11.83 -3.30
N ARG A 88 2.42 -12.76 -4.19
CA ARG A 88 3.69 -12.77 -4.91
C ARG A 88 3.36 -12.65 -6.39
N ALA A 89 4.10 -11.81 -7.11
CA ALA A 89 4.06 -11.88 -8.57
C ALA A 89 4.81 -13.13 -9.00
N GLY A 90 4.33 -13.82 -10.04
CA GLY A 90 5.15 -14.82 -10.71
C GLY A 90 6.39 -14.16 -11.30
N ASP A 91 7.56 -14.74 -11.05
CA ASP A 91 8.82 -14.28 -11.61
C ASP A 91 8.81 -14.39 -13.15
N PRO A 92 9.23 -13.35 -13.90
CA PRO A 92 9.55 -13.50 -15.33
C PRO A 92 10.62 -14.57 -15.62
N ASP A 93 11.52 -14.87 -14.69
CA ASP A 93 12.62 -15.84 -14.87
C ASP A 93 12.13 -17.29 -14.65
N ASN A 94 11.51 -17.87 -15.67
CA ASN A 94 10.71 -19.11 -15.60
C ASN A 94 11.46 -20.45 -15.36
N ASN A 95 12.73 -20.46 -14.97
CA ASN A 95 13.61 -21.65 -15.02
C ASN A 95 14.28 -21.99 -13.68
N TYR A 96 13.50 -21.98 -12.60
CA TYR A 96 13.95 -22.14 -11.21
C TYR A 96 14.79 -23.39 -10.93
N GLN A 97 15.89 -23.20 -10.19
CA GLN A 97 16.49 -24.23 -9.34
C GLN A 97 16.06 -24.01 -7.88
N ALA A 98 15.52 -25.04 -7.23
CA ALA A 98 14.73 -24.93 -6.00
C ALA A 98 15.51 -24.64 -4.69
N THR A 99 16.75 -24.13 -4.78
CA THR A 99 17.66 -23.98 -3.62
C THR A 99 18.03 -22.54 -3.28
N GLU A 100 17.79 -21.57 -4.17
CA GLU A 100 18.05 -20.16 -3.85
C GLU A 100 17.00 -19.62 -2.87
N THR A 101 17.45 -18.87 -1.86
CA THR A 101 16.61 -18.26 -0.82
C THR A 101 16.80 -16.75 -0.76
N PHE A 102 15.82 -16.06 -0.16
CA PHE A 102 15.84 -14.62 0.00
C PHE A 102 15.22 -14.16 1.31
N THR A 103 15.71 -13.03 1.82
CA THR A 103 15.19 -12.34 3.00
C THR A 103 14.41 -11.10 2.59
N THR A 104 13.16 -10.97 3.06
CA THR A 104 12.35 -9.75 2.84
C THR A 104 12.82 -8.60 3.72
N VAL A 105 13.03 -7.44 3.12
CA VAL A 105 13.51 -6.19 3.74
C VAL A 105 12.45 -5.11 3.61
N CYS A 106 12.30 -4.28 4.66
CA CYS A 106 11.41 -3.14 4.65
C CYS A 106 12.09 -1.86 5.15
N THR A 107 11.85 -0.74 4.48
CA THR A 107 12.20 0.60 4.97
C THR A 107 10.92 1.44 5.11
N TYR A 108 10.71 2.02 6.28
CA TYR A 108 9.56 2.86 6.61
C TYR A 108 10.00 4.31 6.59
N TYR A 109 9.23 5.15 5.90
CA TYR A 109 9.49 6.57 5.72
C TYR A 109 8.32 7.41 6.25
N GLN A 110 8.64 8.51 6.93
CA GLN A 110 7.72 9.63 7.04
C GLN A 110 7.77 10.41 5.74
N VAL A 111 6.62 10.62 5.10
CA VAL A 111 6.47 11.53 3.95
C VAL A 111 5.81 12.80 4.45
N ASN A 112 6.58 13.89 4.48
CA ASN A 112 6.11 15.20 4.91
C ASN A 112 5.20 15.83 3.84
N LYS A 113 4.53 16.94 4.21
CA LYS A 113 3.61 17.68 3.32
C LYS A 113 4.28 18.24 2.04
N ASP A 114 5.58 18.49 2.08
CA ASP A 114 6.39 18.95 0.94
C ASP A 114 6.90 17.79 0.05
N GLY A 115 6.62 16.53 0.41
CA GLY A 115 7.10 15.32 -0.27
C GLY A 115 8.48 14.85 0.18
N SER A 116 9.14 15.54 1.12
CA SER A 116 10.41 15.07 1.70
C SER A 116 10.19 13.78 2.48
N GLN A 117 11.15 12.86 2.39
CA GLN A 117 11.10 11.52 2.97
C GLN A 117 12.20 11.34 4.02
N HIS A 118 11.83 10.93 5.22
CA HIS A 118 12.75 10.62 6.31
C HIS A 118 12.60 9.16 6.74
N VAL A 119 13.70 8.41 6.82
CA VAL A 119 13.69 7.03 7.30
C VAL A 119 13.34 7.01 8.79
N LEU A 120 12.32 6.22 9.15
CA LEU A 120 11.87 6.00 10.53
C LEU A 120 12.34 4.65 11.09
N LYS A 121 12.34 3.61 10.24
CA LYS A 121 12.74 2.24 10.60
C LYS A 121 13.25 1.51 9.35
N HIS A 122 14.23 0.64 9.52
CA HIS A 122 14.68 -0.31 8.51
C HIS A 122 14.74 -1.70 9.16
N GLU A 123 14.26 -2.73 8.46
CA GLU A 123 14.06 -4.08 8.99
C GLU A 123 14.56 -5.15 8.02
N LYS A 124 15.43 -6.04 8.50
CA LYS A 124 15.83 -7.28 7.82
C LYS A 124 15.97 -8.41 8.86
N PRO A 125 15.07 -9.42 8.88
CA PRO A 125 13.85 -9.55 8.10
C PRO A 125 12.79 -8.52 8.50
N CYS A 126 11.86 -8.22 7.58
CA CYS A 126 10.74 -7.32 7.83
C CYS A 126 9.72 -7.89 8.85
N GLU A 127 9.32 -7.08 9.84
CA GLU A 127 8.29 -7.42 10.83
C GLU A 127 6.88 -7.08 10.32
N HIS A 128 6.79 -6.25 9.28
CA HIS A 128 5.57 -5.73 8.66
C HIS A 128 4.61 -5.05 9.65
N LYS A 129 5.15 -4.29 10.61
CA LYS A 129 4.40 -3.58 11.67
C LYS A 129 4.96 -2.19 11.89
N PHE A 130 4.08 -1.19 11.87
CA PHE A 130 4.44 0.19 12.17
C PHE A 130 3.38 0.89 13.02
N ASN A 131 3.77 1.38 14.20
CA ASN A 131 2.87 2.05 15.13
C ASN A 131 2.81 3.55 14.81
N ILE A 132 1.61 4.05 14.53
CA ILE A 132 1.36 5.46 14.23
C ILE A 132 1.24 6.23 15.55
N LYS A 133 2.07 7.26 15.71
CA LYS A 133 2.14 8.11 16.90
C LYS A 133 1.70 9.54 16.59
N LYS A 134 1.54 10.35 17.63
CA LYS A 134 1.20 11.77 17.52
C LYS A 134 2.24 12.59 16.75
N GLU A 135 3.53 12.23 16.81
CA GLU A 135 4.60 12.89 16.05
C GLU A 135 4.47 12.76 14.53
N HIS A 136 3.69 11.80 14.02
CA HIS A 136 3.49 11.57 12.59
C HIS A 136 2.28 12.34 12.01
N VAL A 137 1.50 13.05 12.84
CA VAL A 137 0.30 13.80 12.40
C VAL A 137 0.67 14.84 11.34
N GLY A 138 -0.16 14.97 10.30
CA GLY A 138 0.09 15.83 9.14
C GLY A 138 1.05 15.25 8.09
N SER A 139 1.68 14.11 8.38
CA SER A 139 2.52 13.34 7.44
C SER A 139 1.83 12.08 6.97
N LYS A 140 2.41 11.37 6.01
CA LYS A 140 2.05 9.99 5.64
C LYS A 140 3.14 9.03 6.07
N ILE A 141 2.82 7.74 6.16
CA ILE A 141 3.80 6.66 6.25
C ILE A 141 3.87 5.93 4.92
N LYS A 142 5.07 5.82 4.36
CA LYS A 142 5.39 5.00 3.19
C LYS A 142 6.25 3.84 3.62
N ILE A 143 5.97 2.65 3.09
CA ILE A 143 6.77 1.45 3.25
C ILE A 143 7.33 1.07 1.88
N GLU A 144 8.63 0.88 1.81
CA GLU A 144 9.36 0.28 0.70
C GLU A 144 9.70 -1.16 1.07
N ILE A 145 9.43 -2.11 0.17
CA ILE A 145 9.48 -3.54 0.44
C ILE A 145 10.17 -4.24 -0.74
N TYR A 146 11.18 -5.04 -0.46
CA TYR A 146 11.91 -5.80 -1.47
C TYR A 146 12.49 -7.09 -0.86
N ASN A 147 12.98 -8.00 -1.69
CA ASN A 147 13.65 -9.22 -1.27
C ASN A 147 15.14 -9.13 -1.63
N GLU A 148 16.01 -9.51 -0.69
CA GLU A 148 17.46 -9.63 -0.89
C GLU A 148 17.86 -11.11 -0.97
N THR A 149 18.60 -11.50 -2.01
CA THR A 149 19.08 -12.88 -2.20
C THR A 149 20.09 -13.25 -1.12
N ASP A 150 19.91 -14.41 -0.48
CA ASP A 150 20.87 -14.94 0.48
C ASP A 150 22.03 -15.59 -0.29
N ILE A 151 23.09 -14.83 -0.55
CA ILE A 151 24.20 -15.19 -1.47
C ILE A 151 24.78 -16.60 -1.24
N SER A 152 24.80 -17.09 0.01
CA SER A 152 25.25 -18.45 0.35
C SER A 152 24.40 -19.58 -0.25
N SER A 153 23.14 -19.29 -0.62
CA SER A 153 22.23 -20.24 -1.30
C SER A 153 22.40 -20.28 -2.82
N ALA A 154 23.02 -19.25 -3.41
CA ALA A 154 23.29 -19.10 -4.83
C ALA A 154 24.74 -19.50 -5.20
N SER A 155 25.35 -20.44 -4.47
CA SER A 155 26.72 -20.88 -4.70
C SER A 155 26.84 -21.63 -6.03
N GLY A 156 27.51 -21.02 -7.02
CA GLY A 156 27.70 -21.57 -8.37
C GLY A 156 27.10 -20.72 -9.49
N TYR A 157 26.38 -19.65 -9.15
CA TYR A 157 25.77 -18.75 -10.12
C TYR A 157 26.58 -17.45 -10.26
N THR A 158 26.78 -16.94 -11.48
CA THR A 158 27.42 -15.63 -11.73
C THR A 158 26.88 -14.94 -13.00
N PRO A 159 26.41 -13.68 -12.92
CA PRO A 159 26.12 -12.92 -11.70
C PRO A 159 24.92 -13.51 -10.93
N VAL A 160 24.85 -13.20 -9.62
CA VAL A 160 23.65 -13.42 -8.80
C VAL A 160 22.89 -12.09 -8.73
N PRO A 161 21.64 -12.00 -9.20
CA PRO A 161 20.79 -10.84 -8.94
C PRO A 161 20.57 -10.71 -7.43
N LEU A 162 20.88 -9.55 -6.86
CA LEU A 162 20.84 -9.37 -5.40
C LEU A 162 19.48 -8.93 -4.86
N LEU A 163 18.66 -8.26 -5.67
CA LEU A 163 17.44 -7.55 -5.24
C LEU A 163 16.24 -7.88 -6.14
N SER A 164 15.05 -8.02 -5.54
CA SER A 164 13.78 -7.97 -6.29
C SER A 164 13.51 -6.57 -6.85
N GLU A 165 12.44 -6.43 -7.64
CA GLU A 165 11.82 -5.11 -7.83
C GLU A 165 11.25 -4.62 -6.49
N PHE A 166 11.31 -3.30 -6.25
CA PHE A 166 10.73 -2.65 -5.08
C PHE A 166 9.20 -2.56 -5.20
N HIS A 167 8.50 -2.77 -4.09
CA HIS A 167 7.08 -2.51 -3.92
C HIS A 167 6.88 -1.41 -2.88
N TYR A 168 5.84 -0.60 -3.06
CA TYR A 168 5.57 0.56 -2.23
C TYR A 168 4.12 0.61 -1.78
N VAL A 169 3.93 0.95 -0.50
CA VAL A 169 2.61 1.12 0.13
C VAL A 169 2.63 2.42 0.92
N GLU A 170 1.62 3.27 0.78
CA GLU A 170 1.55 4.58 1.42
C GLU A 170 0.19 4.82 2.08
N THR A 171 0.16 5.44 3.26
CA THR A 171 -1.08 5.84 3.93
C THR A 171 -1.67 7.14 3.34
N LYS A 172 -2.96 7.38 3.62
CA LYS A 172 -3.45 8.77 3.67
C LYS A 172 -2.71 9.59 4.74
N THR A 173 -2.87 10.91 4.69
CA THR A 173 -2.29 11.82 5.67
C THR A 173 -2.85 11.53 7.06
N ILE A 174 -1.97 11.31 8.03
CA ILE A 174 -2.35 11.02 9.41
C ILE A 174 -3.04 12.25 10.00
N SER A 175 -4.26 12.07 10.48
CA SER A 175 -5.02 13.10 11.18
C SER A 175 -4.81 12.96 12.68
N ASN A 176 -5.02 14.02 13.45
CA ASN A 176 -5.08 13.90 14.90
C ASN A 176 -6.37 13.15 15.32
N THR A 177 -6.49 12.79 16.59
CA THR A 177 -7.63 12.01 17.11
C THR A 177 -8.98 12.69 16.79
N PRO A 178 -9.96 11.97 16.19
CA PRO A 178 -11.29 12.48 15.93
C PRO A 178 -11.99 12.96 17.20
N SER A 179 -12.68 14.11 17.13
CA SER A 179 -13.37 14.70 18.28
C SER A 179 -14.87 14.59 18.15
N GLN A 180 -15.49 13.94 19.14
CA GLN A 180 -16.94 13.92 19.28
C GLN A 180 -17.49 15.34 19.49
N ASP A 181 -16.87 16.17 20.33
CA ASP A 181 -17.43 17.49 20.66
C ASP A 181 -17.36 18.46 19.50
N LEU A 182 -16.29 18.42 18.70
CA LEU A 182 -16.08 19.33 17.57
C LEU A 182 -16.70 18.84 16.26
N THR A 183 -17.00 17.54 16.12
CA THR A 183 -17.71 17.00 14.95
C THR A 183 -19.18 17.44 14.96
N VAL A 184 -19.62 18.11 13.90
CA VAL A 184 -21.00 18.62 13.79
C VAL A 184 -21.83 17.71 12.90
N ILE A 185 -23.09 17.49 13.26
CA ILE A 185 -24.10 16.85 12.41
C ILE A 185 -25.33 17.78 12.34
N ASN A 186 -25.83 18.01 11.13
CA ASN A 186 -27.02 18.81 10.86
C ASN A 186 -27.90 18.13 9.82
N VAL A 187 -29.17 18.51 9.75
CA VAL A 187 -30.10 18.11 8.69
C VAL A 187 -30.78 19.36 8.13
N ASP A 188 -30.90 19.45 6.81
CA ASP A 188 -31.59 20.56 6.13
C ASP A 188 -33.10 20.61 6.45
N ASN A 189 -33.75 19.44 6.52
CA ASN A 189 -35.14 19.29 6.90
C ASN A 189 -35.35 18.07 7.82
N ALA A 190 -35.77 18.32 9.05
CA ALA A 190 -36.07 17.27 10.04
C ALA A 190 -37.49 16.69 9.92
N VAL A 191 -38.37 17.24 9.08
CA VAL A 191 -39.76 16.78 8.90
C VAL A 191 -40.09 16.63 7.42
N LEU A 192 -40.31 15.39 6.97
CA LEU A 192 -40.52 15.07 5.56
C LEU A 192 -41.96 14.64 5.29
N SER A 193 -42.56 15.25 4.28
CA SER A 193 -43.79 14.80 3.61
C SER A 193 -43.48 13.65 2.65
N VAL A 194 -44.50 12.95 2.15
CA VAL A 194 -44.32 11.84 1.21
C VAL A 194 -43.62 12.30 -0.08
N GLY A 195 -42.47 11.70 -0.38
CA GLY A 195 -41.62 12.03 -1.53
C GLY A 195 -40.52 13.06 -1.24
N GLU A 196 -40.56 13.75 -0.10
CA GLU A 196 -39.52 14.69 0.28
C GLU A 196 -38.25 13.98 0.77
N SER A 197 -37.11 14.64 0.60
CA SER A 197 -35.80 14.17 1.04
C SER A 197 -35.14 15.17 1.98
N ALA A 198 -34.39 14.63 2.94
CA ALA A 198 -33.48 15.36 3.79
C ALA A 198 -32.03 15.03 3.39
N THR A 199 -31.17 16.04 3.42
CA THR A 199 -29.72 15.91 3.39
C THR A 199 -29.18 16.09 4.80
N ILE A 200 -28.61 15.02 5.35
CA ILE A 200 -27.82 15.10 6.57
C ILE A 200 -26.40 15.50 6.16
N THR A 201 -25.90 16.59 6.74
CA THR A 201 -24.53 17.09 6.55
C THR A 201 -23.73 16.90 7.83
N ILE A 202 -22.55 16.33 7.70
CA ILE A 202 -21.64 15.97 8.79
C ILE A 202 -20.30 16.66 8.52
N LEU A 203 -19.75 17.36 9.52
CA LEU A 203 -18.41 17.96 9.47
C LEU A 203 -17.54 17.27 10.51
N VAL A 204 -16.66 16.38 10.05
CA VAL A 204 -15.74 15.61 10.90
C VAL A 204 -14.52 16.44 11.25
N LYS A 205 -14.23 16.57 12.53
CA LYS A 205 -13.07 17.30 13.05
C LYS A 205 -12.22 16.48 14.00
N ASP A 206 -10.92 16.76 14.01
CA ASP A 206 -10.02 16.30 15.06
C ASP A 206 -10.17 17.14 16.35
N ILE A 207 -9.43 16.75 17.39
CA ILE A 207 -9.43 17.41 18.70
C ILE A 207 -8.90 18.86 18.70
N ASP A 208 -8.15 19.26 17.67
CA ASP A 208 -7.67 20.63 17.50
C ASP A 208 -8.62 21.47 16.62
N GLY A 209 -9.69 20.86 16.10
CA GLY A 209 -10.71 21.49 15.26
C GLY A 209 -10.44 21.47 13.76
N ASN A 210 -9.39 20.76 13.30
CA ASN A 210 -9.09 20.62 11.88
C ASN A 210 -10.03 19.60 11.21
N PRO A 211 -10.41 19.81 9.94
CA PRO A 211 -11.26 18.88 9.19
C PRO A 211 -10.53 17.57 8.81
N ILE A 212 -11.22 16.42 8.96
CA ILE A 212 -10.67 15.10 8.58
C ILE A 212 -11.24 14.66 7.22
N ASN A 213 -10.49 14.90 6.14
CA ASN A 213 -10.95 14.74 4.76
C ASN A 213 -11.15 13.30 4.28
N ASP A 214 -10.46 12.31 4.86
CA ASP A 214 -10.61 10.88 4.55
C ASP A 214 -10.99 10.10 5.82
N ALA A 215 -11.82 10.67 6.68
CA ALA A 215 -12.47 9.94 7.76
C ALA A 215 -13.32 8.77 7.23
N LYS A 216 -13.37 7.67 7.99
CA LYS A 216 -14.38 6.61 7.78
C LYS A 216 -15.66 7.03 8.51
N VAL A 217 -16.70 7.36 7.76
CA VAL A 217 -18.03 7.70 8.27
C VAL A 217 -19.05 6.73 7.69
N SER A 218 -19.78 6.03 8.55
CA SER A 218 -20.78 5.04 8.12
C SER A 218 -22.06 5.16 8.94
N ALA A 219 -23.21 5.19 8.25
CA ALA A 219 -24.52 5.09 8.90
C ALA A 219 -24.68 3.67 9.46
N SER A 220 -24.68 3.55 10.79
CA SER A 220 -24.43 2.28 11.49
C SER A 220 -25.67 1.64 12.09
N THR A 221 -26.65 2.45 12.47
CA THR A 221 -27.94 1.99 12.98
C THR A 221 -29.00 3.03 12.64
N ILE A 222 -30.20 2.55 12.32
CA ILE A 222 -31.39 3.40 12.28
C ILE A 222 -32.38 2.83 13.29
N GLY A 223 -32.69 3.63 14.31
CA GLY A 223 -33.81 3.37 15.20
C GLY A 223 -35.11 3.78 14.49
N PHE A 224 -36.12 2.92 14.55
CA PHE A 224 -37.45 3.17 13.99
C PHE A 224 -38.44 3.30 15.16
N GLU A 225 -39.24 4.37 15.18
CA GLU A 225 -40.23 4.61 16.23
C GLU A 225 -41.37 3.59 16.20
N ASN A 226 -41.74 3.05 15.03
CA ASN A 226 -42.82 2.07 14.92
C ASN A 226 -42.62 0.96 13.87
N GLY A 227 -41.60 1.06 13.01
CA GLY A 227 -41.26 0.09 11.96
C GLY A 227 -42.21 0.11 10.77
N LYS A 228 -43.10 1.10 10.66
CA LYS A 228 -44.13 1.17 9.61
C LYS A 228 -43.91 2.28 8.58
N GLY A 229 -43.03 3.24 8.83
CA GLY A 229 -42.67 4.23 7.82
C GLY A 229 -41.84 3.57 6.70
N LYS A 230 -42.06 4.00 5.45
CA LYS A 230 -41.27 3.55 4.31
C LYS A 230 -40.20 4.61 4.00
N TRP A 231 -38.95 4.19 3.85
CA TRP A 231 -37.80 5.09 3.71
C TRP A 231 -36.84 4.63 2.62
N SER A 232 -36.33 5.56 1.81
CA SER A 232 -35.17 5.35 0.93
C SER A 232 -33.93 5.98 1.54
N ARG A 233 -32.76 5.38 1.31
CA ARG A 233 -31.48 5.78 1.92
C ARG A 233 -30.37 5.70 0.88
N GLY A 234 -29.68 6.81 0.66
CA GLY A 234 -28.46 6.83 -0.16
C GLY A 234 -27.25 6.25 0.59
N PRO A 235 -26.10 6.08 -0.07
CA PRO A 235 -24.83 5.90 0.63
C PRO A 235 -24.39 7.22 1.28
N VAL A 236 -23.58 7.14 2.35
CA VAL A 236 -22.82 8.28 2.84
C VAL A 236 -21.74 8.63 1.79
N LYS A 237 -21.63 9.90 1.42
CA LYS A 237 -20.67 10.40 0.44
C LYS A 237 -19.80 11.48 1.07
N LYS A 238 -18.63 11.74 0.49
CA LYS A 238 -17.88 12.97 0.79
C LYS A 238 -18.66 14.18 0.24
N GLY A 239 -18.66 15.26 1.01
CA GLY A 239 -19.17 16.56 0.64
C GLY A 239 -18.17 17.38 -0.15
N VAL A 240 -18.43 18.69 -0.28
CA VAL A 240 -17.59 19.62 -1.04
C VAL A 240 -16.57 20.32 -0.14
N ALA A 241 -16.93 20.65 1.11
CA ALA A 241 -16.00 21.27 2.04
C ALA A 241 -15.04 20.25 2.70
N PRO A 242 -13.87 20.68 3.19
CA PRO A 242 -12.98 19.85 3.97
C PRO A 242 -13.68 19.21 5.19
N GLY A 243 -13.51 17.90 5.37
CA GLY A 243 -14.14 17.11 6.43
C GLY A 243 -15.66 16.92 6.29
N GLU A 244 -16.26 17.36 5.18
CA GLU A 244 -17.70 17.25 4.95
C GLU A 244 -18.11 15.88 4.42
N TYR A 245 -19.22 15.37 4.93
CA TYR A 245 -19.89 14.15 4.48
C TYR A 245 -21.39 14.42 4.38
N THR A 246 -22.04 13.83 3.37
CA THR A 246 -23.47 13.99 3.12
C THR A 246 -24.17 12.63 3.04
N HIS A 247 -25.41 12.55 3.51
CA HIS A 247 -26.25 11.37 3.42
C HIS A 247 -27.70 11.78 3.18
N THR A 248 -28.27 11.39 2.04
CA THR A 248 -29.65 11.70 1.66
C THR A 248 -30.61 10.60 2.09
N ILE A 249 -31.72 10.99 2.72
CA ILE A 249 -32.79 10.09 3.15
C ILE A 249 -34.13 10.63 2.61
N THR A 250 -34.92 9.78 1.98
CA THR A 250 -36.23 10.13 1.40
C THR A 250 -37.34 9.42 2.17
N TYR A 251 -38.39 10.14 2.56
CA TYR A 251 -39.58 9.53 3.14
C TYR A 251 -40.56 9.11 2.04
N LEU A 252 -40.99 7.84 2.06
CA LEU A 252 -41.84 7.23 1.03
C LEU A 252 -43.26 6.92 1.54
N GLY A 253 -43.66 7.45 2.71
CA GLY A 253 -45.00 7.29 3.26
C GLY A 253 -45.22 6.01 4.08
N ASN A 254 -46.35 5.35 3.83
CA ASN A 254 -46.93 4.21 4.57
C ASN A 254 -47.37 4.48 6.02
N TYR A 255 -46.56 5.15 6.85
CA TYR A 255 -46.97 5.55 8.20
C TYR A 255 -46.12 6.70 8.74
N SER A 256 -46.74 7.64 9.45
CA SER A 256 -46.01 8.71 10.15
C SER A 256 -45.07 8.11 11.20
N GLU A 257 -43.78 8.46 11.14
CA GLU A 257 -42.74 7.79 11.90
C GLU A 257 -41.55 8.73 12.13
N ARG A 258 -40.96 8.70 13.32
CA ARG A 258 -39.59 9.16 13.55
C ARG A 258 -38.58 8.04 13.31
N ILE A 259 -37.49 8.38 12.63
CA ILE A 259 -36.26 7.60 12.61
C ILE A 259 -35.14 8.35 13.30
N ASP A 260 -34.25 7.61 13.97
CA ASP A 260 -33.02 8.11 14.57
C ASP A 260 -31.83 7.48 13.85
N VAL A 261 -31.13 8.26 13.03
CA VAL A 261 -30.02 7.80 12.19
C VAL A 261 -28.72 8.01 12.94
N LYS A 262 -27.98 6.94 13.21
CA LYS A 262 -26.67 6.96 13.88
C LYS A 262 -25.54 6.73 12.88
N TYR A 263 -24.43 7.41 13.13
CA TYR A 263 -23.20 7.36 12.34
C TYR A 263 -22.04 7.03 13.25
N ASP A 264 -21.24 6.04 12.85
CA ASP A 264 -19.94 5.77 13.48
C ASP A 264 -18.86 6.54 12.75
N TYR A 265 -17.87 6.96 13.52
CA TYR A 265 -16.68 7.65 13.06
C TYR A 265 -15.48 6.76 13.38
N HIS A 266 -14.63 6.52 12.38
CA HIS A 266 -13.42 5.70 12.50
C HIS A 266 -13.64 4.37 13.25
N GLY A 267 -14.61 3.55 12.81
CA GLY A 267 -14.79 2.20 13.38
C GLY A 267 -15.17 2.21 14.86
N TYR A 268 -16.19 2.99 15.22
CA TYR A 268 -16.74 3.14 16.57
C TYR A 268 -15.87 3.92 17.58
N ASP A 269 -14.97 4.81 17.15
CA ASP A 269 -14.30 5.75 18.09
C ASP A 269 -15.32 6.61 18.84
N PHE A 270 -16.36 7.07 18.13
CA PHE A 270 -17.58 7.64 18.72
C PHE A 270 -18.76 7.49 17.76
N ILE A 271 -19.97 7.75 18.27
CA ILE A 271 -21.21 7.71 17.52
C ILE A 271 -21.95 9.05 17.69
N LYS A 272 -22.45 9.62 16.59
CA LYS A 272 -23.44 10.71 16.63
C LYS A 272 -24.69 10.32 15.86
N GLY A 273 -25.84 10.85 16.28
CA GLY A 273 -27.10 10.61 15.59
C GLY A 273 -27.94 11.87 15.44
N ILE A 274 -28.88 11.81 14.50
CA ILE A 274 -29.84 12.85 14.21
C ILE A 274 -31.21 12.24 13.88
N SER A 275 -32.27 12.97 14.15
CA SER A 275 -33.65 12.50 14.02
C SER A 275 -34.34 13.12 12.82
N ILE A 276 -35.11 12.32 12.09
CA ILE A 276 -35.99 12.78 11.00
C ILE A 276 -37.40 12.21 11.24
N ARG A 277 -38.46 12.99 11.02
CA ARG A 277 -39.85 12.53 11.13
C ARG A 277 -40.58 12.60 9.80
N GLY A 278 -41.01 11.44 9.31
CA GLY A 278 -41.94 11.34 8.19
C GLY A 278 -43.37 11.64 8.66
N ARG A 279 -44.12 12.39 7.84
CA ARG A 279 -45.54 12.67 8.04
C ARG A 279 -46.33 12.29 6.79
N LEU A 280 -47.36 11.46 7.00
CA LEU A 280 -48.49 11.31 6.08
C LEU A 280 -49.39 12.55 6.13
#